data_AF-A0AAN8VAE3-F1
#
_entry.id   AF-A0AAN8VAE3-F1
#
_cell.length_a   1.000
_cell.length_b   1.000
_cell.length_c   1.000
_cell.angle_alpha   90.00
_cell.angle_beta   90.00
_cell.angle_gamma   90.00
#
_symmetry.space_group_name_H-M   'P 1'
#
loop_
_entity.id
_entity.type
_entity.pdbx_description
1 polymer ?
#
loop_
_entity_poly.entity_id
_entity_poly.type
_entity_poly.pdbx_seq_one_letter_code
_entity_poly.pdbx_strand_id
1 'polypeptide(L)'
;MKYWLEGPKTGTVDLVANLPGFPDNVRMNERGQLWVAIDCCRTPAQEVLTNNPWLRSLYFRLPMRMSILARLMGMRMYTLISLFSEEGEIVEVLEDRKGAVMKLEMLFITYLATK
;
A
#
# COMPACT_ATOMS: atom_id res chain seq x y z
N MET A 1 -9.69 2.45 -6.16
CA MET A 1 -10.70 2.73 -7.20
C MET A 1 -11.09 1.38 -7.81
N LYS A 2 -12.38 1.12 -8.01
CA LYS A 2 -12.93 -0.08 -8.66
C LYS A 2 -13.57 0.33 -9.96
N TYR A 3 -13.16 -0.33 -11.05
CA TYR A 3 -13.71 -0.09 -12.38
C TYR A 3 -14.66 -1.23 -12.73
N TRP A 4 -15.88 -0.89 -13.12
CA TRP A 4 -16.90 -1.86 -13.48
C TRP A 4 -16.78 -2.23 -14.95
N LEU A 5 -16.39 -3.49 -15.22
CA LEU A 5 -16.26 -4.03 -16.57
C LEU A 5 -17.58 -4.60 -17.11
N GLU A 6 -18.43 -5.10 -16.22
CA GLU A 6 -19.67 -5.79 -16.56
C GLU A 6 -20.81 -5.41 -15.58
N GLY A 7 -22.06 -5.59 -16.02
CA GLY A 7 -23.26 -5.31 -15.23
C GLY A 7 -23.82 -3.88 -15.39
N PRO A 8 -24.80 -3.49 -14.57
CA PRO A 8 -25.54 -2.23 -14.73
C PRO A 8 -24.70 -0.97 -14.46
N LYS A 9 -23.55 -1.11 -13.80
CA LYS A 9 -22.60 -0.02 -13.51
C LYS A 9 -21.42 0.04 -14.50
N THR A 10 -21.46 -0.71 -15.60
CA THR A 10 -20.35 -0.80 -16.55
C THR A 10 -19.86 0.59 -17.00
N GLY A 11 -18.54 0.80 -16.95
CA GLY A 11 -17.90 2.06 -17.34
C GLY A 11 -17.79 3.10 -16.22
N THR A 12 -18.33 2.84 -15.03
CA THR A 12 -18.14 3.74 -13.88
C THR A 12 -16.93 3.35 -13.03
N VAL A 13 -16.42 4.34 -12.29
CA VAL A 13 -15.34 4.16 -11.30
C VAL A 13 -15.88 4.51 -9.93
N ASP A 14 -15.84 3.56 -9.00
CA ASP A 14 -16.22 3.77 -7.60
C ASP A 14 -14.96 3.84 -6.72
N LEU A 15 -14.96 4.75 -5.74
CA LEU A 15 -13.92 4.78 -4.72
C LEU A 15 -14.23 3.73 -3.66
N VAL A 16 -13.45 2.65 -3.63
CA VAL A 16 -13.63 1.55 -2.67
C VAL A 16 -12.99 1.89 -1.33
N ALA A 17 -11.70 2.22 -1.30
CA ALA A 17 -10.99 2.47 -0.05
C ALA A 17 -9.89 3.52 -0.23
N ASN A 18 -9.62 4.28 0.83
CA ASN A 18 -8.44 5.13 0.94
C ASN A 18 -7.37 4.38 1.74
N LEU A 19 -6.28 4.01 1.06
CA LEU A 19 -5.23 3.18 1.66
C LEU A 19 -4.19 4.04 2.39
N PRO A 20 -3.65 3.57 3.53
CA PRO A 20 -2.63 4.28 4.30
C PRO A 20 -1.25 4.32 3.61
N GLY A 21 -1.08 3.58 2.51
CA GLY A 21 0.19 3.43 1.82
C GLY A 21 0.02 3.12 0.34
N PHE A 22 1.13 2.73 -0.27
CA PHE A 22 1.16 2.35 -1.68
C PHE A 22 0.78 0.88 -1.83
N PRO A 23 -0.37 0.57 -2.45
CA PRO A 23 -0.72 -0.82 -2.75
C PRO A 23 0.26 -1.37 -3.78
N ASP A 24 0.76 -2.56 -3.52
CA ASP A 24 1.59 -3.31 -4.46
C ASP A 24 0.77 -4.39 -5.16
N ASN A 25 -0.07 -5.11 -4.41
CA ASN A 25 -0.83 -6.24 -4.93
C ASN A 25 -2.24 -6.35 -4.34
N VAL A 26 -3.20 -6.84 -5.13
CA VAL A 26 -4.60 -7.05 -4.73
C VAL A 26 -5.08 -8.44 -5.18
N ARG A 27 -5.77 -9.17 -4.30
CA ARG A 27 -6.45 -10.43 -4.61
C ARG A 27 -7.83 -10.46 -3.97
N MET A 28 -8.80 -11.06 -4.66
CA MET A 28 -10.14 -11.28 -4.12
C MET A 28 -10.24 -12.73 -3.60
N ASN A 29 -10.90 -12.95 -2.47
CA ASN A 29 -11.24 -14.28 -1.97
C ASN A 29 -12.59 -14.75 -2.53
N GLU A 30 -12.95 -16.02 -2.27
CA GLU A 30 -14.23 -16.60 -2.73
C GLU A 30 -15.46 -15.93 -2.10
N ARG A 31 -15.28 -15.18 -1.00
CA ARG A 31 -16.34 -14.45 -0.30
C ARG A 31 -16.49 -13.00 -0.80
N GLY A 32 -15.77 -12.60 -1.85
CA GLY A 32 -15.81 -11.25 -2.42
C GLY A 32 -14.92 -10.21 -1.70
N GLN A 33 -14.23 -10.60 -0.63
CA GLN A 33 -13.33 -9.72 0.12
C GLN A 33 -12.00 -9.54 -0.61
N LEU A 34 -11.38 -8.37 -0.42
CA LEU A 34 -10.17 -7.94 -1.13
C LEU A 34 -8.97 -7.90 -0.19
N TRP A 35 -8.03 -8.82 -0.38
CA TRP A 35 -6.70 -8.75 0.22
C TRP A 35 -5.83 -7.76 -0.55
N VAL A 36 -5.34 -6.73 0.13
CA VAL A 36 -4.48 -5.70 -0.44
C VAL A 36 -3.16 -5.68 0.34
N ALA A 37 -2.05 -5.96 -0.35
CA ALA A 37 -0.73 -5.72 0.22
C ALA A 37 -0.27 -4.31 -0.07
N ILE A 38 0.28 -3.68 0.96
CA ILE A 38 0.79 -2.32 0.96
C ILE A 38 2.25 -2.40 1.39
N ASP A 39 3.15 -2.17 0.44
CA ASP A 39 4.60 -2.31 0.63
C ASP A 39 5.18 -1.18 1.50
N CYS A 40 4.59 0.01 1.40
CA CYS A 40 5.05 1.19 2.11
C CYS A 40 3.89 2.02 2.64
N CYS A 41 3.74 2.05 3.97
CA CYS A 41 2.96 3.09 4.63
C CYS A 41 3.49 4.48 4.29
N ARG A 42 2.57 5.44 4.12
CA ARG A 42 2.95 6.85 4.01
C ARG A 42 3.63 7.28 5.31
N THR A 43 4.86 7.74 5.18
CA THR A 43 5.60 8.38 6.27
C THR A 43 5.40 9.90 6.24
N PRO A 44 5.41 10.60 7.40
CA PRO A 44 5.29 12.05 7.43
C PRO A 44 6.35 12.76 6.56
N ALA A 45 7.55 12.20 6.54
CA ALA A 45 8.65 12.63 5.68
C ALA A 45 8.29 12.57 4.19
N GLN A 46 7.67 11.49 3.73
CA GLN A 46 7.21 11.36 2.34
C GLN A 46 6.05 12.31 2.02
N GLU A 47 5.16 12.57 2.97
CA GLU A 47 4.06 13.51 2.79
C GLU A 47 4.57 14.94 2.57
N VAL A 48 5.52 15.39 3.40
CA VAL A 48 6.17 16.70 3.24
C VAL A 48 6.91 16.80 1.90
N LEU A 49 7.62 15.75 1.49
CA LEU A 49 8.32 15.71 0.19
C LEU A 49 7.34 15.71 -1.00
N THR A 50 6.17 15.08 -0.86
CA THR A 50 5.15 15.03 -1.91
C THR A 50 4.45 16.38 -2.07
N ASN A 51 4.14 17.05 -0.96
CA ASN A 51 3.48 18.35 -0.96
C ASN A 51 4.41 19.50 -1.38
N ASN A 52 5.74 19.32 -1.30
CA ASN A 52 6.73 20.34 -1.66
C ASN A 52 7.71 19.85 -2.75
N PRO A 53 7.40 20.09 -4.04
CA PRO A 53 8.23 19.64 -5.16
C PRO A 53 9.67 20.17 -5.12
N TRP A 54 9.89 21.36 -4.57
CA TRP A 54 11.22 21.94 -4.42
C TRP A 54 12.09 21.16 -3.40
N LEU A 55 11.51 20.77 -2.27
CA LEU A 55 12.18 19.94 -1.26
C LEU A 55 12.53 18.56 -1.83
N ARG A 56 11.63 17.96 -2.60
CA ARG A 56 11.89 16.72 -3.34
C ARG A 56 13.08 16.87 -4.28
N SER A 57 13.13 17.95 -5.05
CA SER A 57 14.25 18.20 -5.96
C SER A 57 15.57 18.40 -5.22
N LEU A 58 15.56 19.07 -4.07
CA LEU A 58 16.77 19.25 -3.25
C LEU A 58 17.25 17.90 -2.68
N TYR A 59 16.32 17.10 -2.16
CA TYR A 59 16.56 15.78 -1.60
C TYR A 59 17.29 14.85 -2.60
N PHE A 60 16.81 14.76 -3.84
CA PHE A 60 17.42 13.91 -4.87
C PHE A 60 18.71 14.49 -5.49
N ARG A 61 19.01 15.77 -5.26
CA ARG A 61 20.24 16.43 -5.76
C ARG A 61 21.41 16.37 -4.78
N LEU A 62 21.18 15.97 -3.53
CA LEU A 62 22.25 15.85 -2.55
C LEU A 62 23.19 14.69 -2.94
N PRO A 63 24.52 14.90 -2.99
CA PRO A 63 25.50 13.85 -3.28
C PRO A 63 25.74 12.95 -2.05
N MET A 64 24.67 12.57 -1.36
CA MET A 64 24.68 11.73 -0.16
C MET A 64 24.14 10.35 -0.52
N ARG A 65 24.64 9.30 0.16
CA ARG A 65 24.11 7.95 -0.04
C ARG A 65 22.64 7.90 0.38
N MET A 66 21.79 7.39 -0.50
CA MET A 66 20.34 7.26 -0.28
C MET A 66 20.00 6.51 1.02
N SER A 67 20.82 5.54 1.42
CA SER A 67 20.62 4.79 2.67
C SER A 67 20.77 5.64 3.93
N ILE A 68 21.69 6.60 3.95
CA ILE A 68 21.89 7.53 5.08
C ILE A 68 20.71 8.50 5.14
N LEU A 69 20.29 9.00 3.97
CA LEU A 69 19.21 9.95 3.83
C LEU A 69 17.85 9.35 4.23
N ALA A 70 17.56 8.11 3.80
CA ALA A 70 16.36 7.37 4.20
C ALA A 70 16.32 7.08 5.70
N ARG A 71 17.48 6.76 6.30
CA ARG A 71 17.59 6.52 7.76
C ARG A 71 17.36 7.80 8.57
N LEU A 72 17.88 8.94 8.12
CA LEU A 72 17.67 10.24 8.78
C LEU A 72 16.19 10.67 8.74
N MET A 73 15.51 10.36 7.64
CA MET A 73 14.08 10.67 7.48
C MET A 73 13.16 9.72 8.25
N GLY A 74 13.71 8.77 9.03
CA GLY A 74 12.92 7.85 9.84
C GLY A 74 12.01 6.95 9.00
N MET A 75 12.36 6.70 7.74
CA MET A 75 11.60 5.87 6.82
C MET A 75 11.75 4.40 7.20
N ARG A 76 11.09 3.99 8.29
CA ARG A 76 10.89 2.57 8.57
C ARG A 76 9.80 2.06 7.65
N MET A 77 10.24 1.50 6.52
CA MET A 77 9.37 0.74 5.64
C MET A 77 8.98 -0.53 6.39
N TYR A 78 7.69 -0.66 6.65
CA TYR A 78 7.10 -1.92 7.08
C TYR A 78 5.96 -2.23 6.13
N THR A 79 5.83 -3.50 5.81
CA THR A 79 4.79 -4.00 4.93
C THR A 79 3.57 -4.34 5.75
N LEU A 80 2.40 -4.11 5.18
CA LEU A 80 1.13 -4.53 5.76
C LEU A 80 0.21 -5.14 4.71
N ILE A 81 -0.65 -6.02 5.16
CA ILE A 81 -1.75 -6.57 4.37
C ILE A 81 -3.03 -6.17 5.05
N SER A 82 -3.96 -5.61 4.29
CA SER A 82 -5.30 -5.28 4.77
C SER A 82 -6.33 -6.06 3.98
N LEU A 83 -7.27 -6.68 4.68
CA LEU A 83 -8.47 -7.28 4.14
C LEU A 83 -9.57 -6.22 4.10
N PHE A 84 -10.14 -5.99 2.93
CA PHE A 84 -11.26 -5.10 2.72
C PHE A 84 -12.53 -5.88 2.39
N SER A 85 -13.69 -5.40 2.85
CA SER A 85 -14.99 -5.88 2.39
C SER A 85 -15.28 -5.45 0.94
N GLU A 86 -16.37 -5.93 0.35
CA GLU A 86 -16.80 -5.49 -0.98
C GLU A 86 -17.12 -3.98 -1.04
N GLU A 87 -17.58 -3.44 0.09
CA GLU A 87 -17.91 -2.04 0.31
C GLU A 87 -16.68 -1.19 0.63
N GLY A 88 -15.50 -1.82 0.83
CA GLY A 88 -14.25 -1.15 1.12
C GLY A 88 -13.99 -0.84 2.59
N GLU A 89 -14.70 -1.50 3.50
CA GLU A 89 -14.40 -1.43 4.93
C GLU A 89 -13.22 -2.33 5.30
N ILE A 90 -12.39 -1.89 6.25
CA ILE A 90 -11.25 -2.69 6.73
C ILE A 90 -11.79 -3.76 7.68
N VAL A 91 -11.65 -5.02 7.29
CA VAL A 91 -12.04 -6.18 8.11
C VAL A 91 -10.88 -6.66 8.96
N GLU A 92 -9.70 -6.75 8.37
CA GLU A 92 -8.51 -7.28 9.04
C GLU A 92 -7.25 -6.56 8.57
N VAL A 93 -6.27 -6.40 9.46
CA VAL A 93 -4.96 -5.80 9.14
C VAL A 93 -3.86 -6.65 9.75
N LEU A 94 -2.95 -7.11 8.90
CA LEU A 94 -1.74 -7.84 9.25
C LEU A 94 -0.53 -6.93 9.00
N GLU A 95 0.09 -6.42 10.06
CA GLU A 95 1.27 -5.55 9.96
C GLU A 95 2.52 -6.29 10.45
N ASP A 96 3.59 -6.27 9.64
CA ASP A 96 4.90 -6.75 10.09
C ASP A 96 5.82 -5.59 10.48
N ARG A 97 5.53 -4.98 11.64
CA ARG A 97 6.35 -3.87 12.17
C ARG A 97 7.77 -4.27 12.54
N LYS A 98 8.03 -5.57 12.74
CA LYS A 98 9.34 -6.09 13.16
C LYS A 98 10.20 -6.52 11.97
N GLY A 99 9.65 -6.58 10.76
CA GLY A 99 10.36 -7.06 9.57
C GLY A 99 10.74 -8.53 9.68
N ALA A 100 9.97 -9.34 10.42
CA ALA A 100 10.22 -10.77 10.55
C ALA A 100 9.87 -11.53 9.26
N VAL A 101 8.91 -11.00 8.49
CA VAL A 101 8.39 -11.51 7.23
C VAL A 101 8.48 -10.37 6.19
N MET A 102 9.70 -10.04 5.78
CA MET A 102 9.97 -8.93 4.83
C MET A 102 9.48 -9.18 3.39
N LYS A 103 8.93 -10.35 3.08
CA LYS A 103 8.47 -10.72 1.74
C LYS A 103 7.00 -11.07 1.75
N LEU A 104 6.15 -10.05 1.73
CA LEU A 104 4.75 -10.21 1.36
C LEU A 104 4.67 -10.19 -0.17
N GLU A 105 5.22 -11.24 -0.78
CA GLU A 105 5.15 -11.44 -2.23
C GLU A 105 3.76 -11.89 -2.64
N MET A 106 3.48 -11.81 -3.95
CA MET A 106 2.23 -12.24 -4.56
C MET A 106 1.77 -13.65 -4.12
N LEU A 107 2.72 -14.57 -3.87
CA LEU A 107 2.42 -15.92 -3.39
C LEU A 107 1.79 -15.93 -1.98
N PHE A 108 2.22 -15.04 -1.10
CA PHE A 108 1.70 -14.97 0.27
C PHE A 108 0.27 -14.42 0.31
N ILE A 109 0.00 -13.37 -0.48
CA ILE A 109 -1.37 -12.86 -0.65
C ILE A 109 -2.27 -13.91 -1.30
N THR A 110 -1.75 -14.66 -2.27
CA THR A 110 -2.51 -15.74 -2.92
C THR A 110 -2.88 -16.82 -1.91
N TYR A 111 -1.95 -17.21 -1.02
CA TYR A 111 -2.23 -18.13 0.09
C TYR A 111 -3.33 -17.60 1.02
N LEU A 112 -3.29 -16.32 1.39
CA LEU A 112 -4.33 -15.70 2.22
C LEU A 112 -5.69 -15.62 1.51
N ALA A 113 -5.70 -15.43 0.18
CA ALA A 113 -6.93 -15.38 -0.60
C ALA A 113 -7.59 -16.77 -0.79
N THR A 114 -6.80 -17.85 -0.73
CA THR A 114 -7.31 -19.23 -0.78
C THR A 114 -7.73 -19.81 0.57
N LYS A 115 -7.47 -19.09 1.66
CA LYS A 115 -7.88 -19.47 3.02
C LYS A 115 -9.24 -18.87 3.37
#